data_AF-A0A3S3LG51-F1
#
_entry.id   AF-A0A3S3LG51-F1
#
_cell.length_a   1.000
_cell.length_b   1.000
_cell.length_c   1.000
_cell.angle_alpha   90.00
_cell.angle_beta   90.00
_cell.angle_gamma   90.00
#
_symmetry.space_group_name_H-M   'P 1'
#
loop_
_entity.id
_entity.type
_entity.pdbx_description
1 polymer ?
#
loop_
_entity_poly.entity_id
_entity_poly.type
_entity_poly.pdbx_seq_one_letter_code
_entity_poly.pdbx_strand_id
1 'polypeptide(L)'
;MFSLESLVSRLRGLPDSVIELLWDPFELPSQDFGGIVMRLPDGWTPGGSPSLDEVREAARMGVGVAWGSYFDLEWLGSDIRYITALVCSPAAEGTGHLERVEEASSLRCLMTPFVGVDGVIDVSGLIELRKLVTGETAFLSGFGLPRLEDLHYMGNSLPDGIRTGPAVAYAVLDVARFDAKILENSSGLRTLQVERARHVDLNTLPELISLENLSLRLCKRVTGVEGLRQLPSLREVQMAFVTKLEEPERLLALDHSGVHAWGTPALDPALIRRAKELGLTWSVSPVSKPAEIIRISEAWDGGAYEVTFDEWNHLAASLSPDEFDLPSTEEVEQTLRRAVALRGSRGLRQSIMYDSEAGAVIARVPNRRSANRVRDIWLQELHDPDILNRIRRDS
;
A
#
# COMPACT_ATOMS: atom_id res chain seq x y z
N MET A 1 13.80 -16.02 -10.75
CA MET A 1 13.85 -17.20 -9.85
C MET A 1 15.27 -17.78 -9.88
N PHE A 2 16.07 -17.58 -8.81
CA PHE A 2 17.44 -18.10 -8.73
C PHE A 2 17.41 -19.62 -8.47
N SER A 3 18.32 -20.38 -9.09
CA SER A 3 18.50 -21.79 -8.70
C SER A 3 19.15 -21.87 -7.32
N LEU A 4 18.81 -22.90 -6.55
CA LEU A 4 19.36 -23.13 -5.21
C LEU A 4 20.90 -23.21 -5.25
N GLU A 5 21.46 -23.79 -6.32
CA GLU A 5 22.92 -23.83 -6.57
C GLU A 5 23.52 -22.44 -6.83
N SER A 6 22.82 -21.57 -7.57
CA SER A 6 23.25 -20.16 -7.77
C SER A 6 23.18 -19.37 -6.48
N LEU A 7 22.22 -19.65 -5.60
CA LEU A 7 22.10 -19.01 -4.30
C LEU A 7 23.26 -19.47 -3.40
N VAL A 8 23.44 -20.78 -3.23
CA VAL A 8 24.52 -21.38 -2.43
C VAL A 8 25.91 -20.94 -2.92
N SER A 9 26.11 -20.79 -4.23
CA SER A 9 27.38 -20.27 -4.78
C SER A 9 27.60 -18.79 -4.48
N ARG A 10 26.53 -17.97 -4.38
CA ARG A 10 26.60 -16.55 -4.02
C ARG A 10 26.74 -16.31 -2.52
N LEU A 11 26.26 -17.25 -1.71
CA LEU A 11 26.38 -17.22 -0.25
C LEU A 11 27.77 -17.63 0.25
N ARG A 12 28.57 -18.33 -0.58
CA ARG A 12 29.95 -18.69 -0.22
C ARG A 12 30.81 -17.44 -0.05
N GLY A 13 31.33 -17.26 1.16
CA GLY A 13 32.22 -16.15 1.52
C GLY A 13 31.53 -15.03 2.29
N LEU A 14 30.22 -15.07 2.48
CA LEU A 14 29.55 -14.16 3.39
C LEU A 14 29.84 -14.54 4.85
N PRO A 15 29.98 -13.55 5.76
CA PRO A 15 30.04 -13.78 7.20
C PRO A 15 28.78 -14.50 7.71
N ASP A 16 28.92 -15.40 8.67
CA ASP A 16 27.78 -16.15 9.26
C ASP A 16 26.72 -15.19 9.83
N SER A 17 27.16 -14.08 10.44
CA SER A 17 26.31 -13.00 10.97
C SER A 17 25.41 -12.35 9.91
N VAL A 18 25.87 -12.30 8.65
CA VAL A 18 25.10 -11.77 7.51
C VAL A 18 24.15 -12.84 6.98
N ILE A 19 24.59 -14.10 6.91
CA ILE A 19 23.80 -15.23 6.41
C ILE A 19 22.52 -15.40 7.24
N GLU A 20 22.62 -15.27 8.56
CA GLU A 20 21.46 -15.36 9.49
C GLU A 20 20.42 -14.25 9.27
N LEU A 21 20.81 -13.14 8.63
CA LEU A 21 19.97 -11.96 8.41
C LEU A 21 19.51 -11.81 6.97
N LEU A 22 19.85 -12.76 6.10
CA LEU A 22 19.37 -12.71 4.73
C LEU A 22 17.85 -12.87 4.75
N TRP A 23 17.18 -11.87 4.20
CA TRP A 23 15.74 -11.93 4.02
C TRP A 23 15.45 -13.13 3.14
N ASP A 24 14.67 -14.07 3.66
CA ASP A 24 14.31 -15.28 2.94
C ASP A 24 13.57 -14.90 1.63
N PRO A 25 14.15 -15.16 0.44
CA PRO A 25 13.44 -14.96 -0.82
C PRO A 25 12.19 -15.85 -0.96
N PHE A 26 11.95 -16.79 -0.03
CA PHE A 26 10.80 -17.69 0.00
C PHE A 26 9.63 -17.22 0.87
N GLU A 27 9.78 -16.21 1.74
CA GLU A 27 8.65 -15.73 2.57
C GLU A 27 7.66 -14.84 1.79
N LEU A 28 8.11 -14.18 0.72
CA LEU A 28 7.25 -13.42 -0.20
C LEU A 28 7.63 -13.70 -1.67
N PRO A 29 7.12 -14.80 -2.27
CA PRO A 29 7.42 -15.20 -3.66
C PRO A 29 7.06 -14.15 -4.73
N SER A 30 6.37 -13.06 -4.35
CA SER A 30 5.89 -11.98 -5.20
C SER A 30 6.81 -10.76 -5.27
N GLN A 31 7.92 -10.69 -4.51
CA GLN A 31 8.85 -9.56 -4.53
C GLN A 31 10.22 -9.97 -5.10
N ASP A 32 10.43 -9.75 -6.40
CA ASP A 32 11.78 -9.83 -6.98
C ASP A 32 12.55 -8.54 -6.62
N PHE A 33 13.36 -8.61 -5.57
CA PHE A 33 14.25 -7.50 -5.17
C PHE A 33 15.45 -7.31 -6.13
N GLY A 34 15.53 -8.10 -7.21
CA GLY A 34 16.66 -8.08 -8.14
C GLY A 34 17.95 -8.71 -7.59
N GLY A 35 17.91 -9.29 -6.38
CA GLY A 35 19.06 -9.81 -5.66
C GLY A 35 18.76 -10.38 -4.27
N ILE A 36 19.82 -10.72 -3.55
CA ILE A 36 19.79 -11.13 -2.14
C ILE A 36 19.80 -9.85 -1.29
N VAL A 37 18.99 -9.79 -0.23
CA VAL A 37 18.91 -8.64 0.67
C VAL A 37 19.22 -9.08 2.09
N MET A 38 20.09 -8.35 2.78
CA MET A 38 20.33 -8.51 4.21
C MET A 38 19.45 -7.54 4.98
N ARG A 39 18.64 -8.04 5.91
CA ARG A 39 17.81 -7.23 6.80
C ARG A 39 18.56 -6.95 8.10
N LEU A 40 18.96 -5.70 8.28
CA LEU A 40 19.61 -5.25 9.51
C LEU A 40 18.62 -5.33 10.70
N PRO A 41 19.07 -5.73 11.89
CA PRO A 41 18.24 -5.72 13.09
C PRO A 41 17.69 -4.33 13.41
N ASP A 42 16.57 -4.28 14.11
CA ASP A 42 16.02 -3.01 14.59
C ASP A 42 17.00 -2.33 15.56
N GLY A 43 17.23 -1.03 15.36
CA GLY A 43 18.22 -0.28 16.14
C GLY A 43 19.68 -0.62 15.80
N TRP A 44 19.95 -1.26 14.66
CA TRP A 44 21.32 -1.53 14.21
C TRP A 44 22.18 -0.26 14.13
N THR A 45 23.46 -0.40 14.46
CA THR A 45 24.47 0.67 14.35
C THR A 45 25.74 0.11 13.72
N PRO A 46 26.65 0.94 13.18
CA PRO A 46 27.91 0.49 12.58
C PRO A 46 28.81 -0.39 13.48
N GLY A 47 28.66 -0.28 14.81
CA GLY A 47 29.37 -1.10 15.79
C GLY A 47 28.59 -2.34 16.27
N GLY A 48 27.42 -2.60 15.69
CA GLY A 48 26.56 -3.74 16.02
C GLY A 48 26.97 -5.04 15.31
N SER A 49 26.05 -6.00 15.29
CA SER A 49 26.18 -7.26 14.55
C SER A 49 25.09 -7.32 13.48
N PRO A 50 25.43 -7.48 12.20
CA PRO A 50 26.78 -7.53 11.62
C PRO A 50 27.49 -6.18 11.76
N SER A 51 28.82 -6.21 11.84
CA SER A 51 29.65 -5.01 11.85
C SER A 51 29.56 -4.28 10.50
N LEU A 52 29.88 -2.98 10.47
CA LEU A 52 29.87 -2.21 9.22
C LEU A 52 30.78 -2.82 8.13
N ASP A 53 31.91 -3.43 8.50
CA ASP A 53 32.81 -4.06 7.54
C ASP A 53 32.19 -5.31 6.91
N GLU A 54 31.43 -6.10 7.68
CA GLU A 54 30.66 -7.24 7.16
C GLU A 54 29.52 -6.76 6.24
N VAL A 55 28.85 -5.65 6.58
CA VAL A 55 27.84 -5.02 5.70
C VAL A 55 28.47 -4.58 4.37
N ARG A 56 29.64 -3.94 4.41
CA ARG A 56 30.39 -3.51 3.21
C ARG A 56 30.86 -4.70 2.38
N GLU A 57 31.34 -5.75 3.02
CA GLU A 57 31.73 -6.98 2.34
C GLU A 57 30.55 -7.62 1.60
N ALA A 58 29.39 -7.72 2.27
CA ALA A 58 28.15 -8.18 1.65
C ALA A 58 27.75 -7.29 0.45
N ALA A 59 27.83 -5.97 0.60
CA ALA A 59 27.54 -5.03 -0.48
C ALA A 59 28.45 -5.26 -1.71
N ARG A 60 29.75 -5.48 -1.52
CA ARG A 60 30.70 -5.84 -2.61
C ARG A 60 30.34 -7.15 -3.31
N MET A 61 29.69 -8.07 -2.60
CA MET A 61 29.16 -9.32 -3.14
C MET A 61 27.80 -9.15 -3.85
N GLY A 62 27.30 -7.92 -3.93
CA GLY A 62 26.02 -7.60 -4.56
C GLY A 62 24.82 -7.89 -3.68
N VAL A 63 25.00 -7.98 -2.36
CA VAL A 63 23.90 -8.09 -1.39
C VAL A 63 23.32 -6.71 -1.14
N GLY A 64 22.00 -6.57 -1.27
CA GLY A 64 21.26 -5.38 -0.88
C GLY A 64 21.12 -5.24 0.63
N VAL A 65 20.71 -4.06 1.09
CA VAL A 65 20.53 -3.77 2.52
C VAL A 65 19.09 -3.32 2.75
N ALA A 66 18.45 -3.92 3.76
CA ALA A 66 17.20 -3.47 4.31
C ALA A 66 17.38 -3.00 5.75
N TRP A 67 16.74 -1.90 6.14
CA TRP A 67 16.86 -1.35 7.51
C TRP A 67 15.52 -0.90 8.09
N GLY A 68 15.44 -0.98 9.42
CA GLY A 68 14.24 -0.68 10.20
C GLY A 68 14.11 0.77 10.65
N SER A 69 15.19 1.39 11.15
CA SER A 69 15.14 2.71 11.80
C SER A 69 15.93 3.78 11.05
N TYR A 70 17.25 3.63 10.94
CA TYR A 70 18.14 4.59 10.29
C TYR A 70 19.31 3.87 9.62
N PHE A 71 19.66 4.32 8.41
CA PHE A 71 20.87 3.89 7.72
C PHE A 71 21.45 5.07 6.95
N ASP A 72 22.75 5.32 7.11
CA ASP A 72 23.47 6.37 6.41
C ASP A 72 24.23 5.77 5.22
N LEU A 73 23.92 6.24 4.01
CA LEU A 73 24.61 5.76 2.81
C LEU A 73 26.09 6.16 2.76
N GLU A 74 26.52 7.14 3.59
CA GLU A 74 27.95 7.43 3.76
C GLU A 74 28.73 6.25 4.33
N TRP A 75 28.08 5.41 5.13
CA TRP A 75 28.72 4.25 5.72
C TRP A 75 29.17 3.23 4.68
N LEU A 76 28.58 3.18 3.48
CA LEU A 76 29.02 2.26 2.44
C LEU A 76 30.28 2.76 1.70
N GLY A 77 30.64 4.04 1.79
CA GLY A 77 31.76 4.60 1.04
C GLY A 77 31.69 4.24 -0.44
N SER A 78 32.81 3.80 -1.04
CA SER A 78 32.83 3.39 -2.45
C SER A 78 32.09 2.08 -2.75
N ASP A 79 31.73 1.30 -1.73
CA ASP A 79 31.10 0.00 -1.91
C ASP A 79 29.63 0.11 -2.31
N ILE A 80 29.02 1.30 -2.15
CA ILE A 80 27.65 1.59 -2.58
C ILE A 80 27.40 1.25 -4.05
N ARG A 81 28.41 1.36 -4.92
CA ARG A 81 28.30 1.05 -6.36
C ARG A 81 27.91 -0.39 -6.67
N TYR A 82 28.14 -1.30 -5.72
CA TYR A 82 27.89 -2.73 -5.85
C TYR A 82 26.54 -3.17 -5.28
N ILE A 83 25.91 -2.32 -4.47
CA ILE A 83 24.66 -2.67 -3.81
C ILE A 83 23.56 -2.88 -4.86
N THR A 84 22.75 -3.93 -4.69
CA THR A 84 21.71 -4.30 -5.65
C THR A 84 20.31 -3.94 -5.20
N ALA A 85 20.10 -3.76 -3.89
CA ALA A 85 18.85 -3.30 -3.33
C ALA A 85 19.06 -2.39 -2.12
N LEU A 86 18.23 -1.36 -2.00
CA LEU A 86 18.10 -0.49 -0.84
C LEU A 86 16.64 -0.49 -0.42
N VAL A 87 16.35 -1.03 0.77
CA VAL A 87 14.98 -1.24 1.25
C VAL A 87 14.80 -0.61 2.63
N CYS A 88 14.01 0.44 2.67
CA CYS A 88 13.66 1.14 3.89
C CYS A 88 12.33 0.59 4.43
N SER A 89 12.28 0.25 5.71
CA SER A 89 11.03 -0.05 6.40
C SER A 89 10.10 1.17 6.40
N PRO A 90 8.78 0.98 6.29
CA PRO A 90 7.83 2.07 6.52
C PRO A 90 7.91 2.71 7.92
N ALA A 91 8.44 1.98 8.90
CA ALA A 91 8.65 2.46 10.26
C ALA A 91 10.00 3.18 10.46
N ALA A 92 10.79 3.34 9.39
CA ALA A 92 12.08 4.01 9.49
C ALA A 92 11.90 5.50 9.79
N GLU A 93 12.64 5.96 10.79
CA GLU A 93 12.63 7.37 11.22
C GLU A 93 13.38 8.27 10.23
N GLY A 94 14.23 7.69 9.37
CA GLY A 94 14.87 8.41 8.26
C GLY A 94 16.03 7.66 7.59
N THR A 95 16.73 8.37 6.71
CA THR A 95 17.96 7.90 6.04
C THR A 95 19.00 9.00 6.05
N GLY A 96 20.25 8.68 6.34
CA GLY A 96 21.37 9.62 6.19
C GLY A 96 21.88 9.63 4.75
N HIS A 97 22.14 10.83 4.22
CA HIS A 97 22.79 11.08 2.92
C HIS A 97 22.19 10.27 1.75
N LEU A 98 20.86 10.33 1.57
CA LEU A 98 20.17 9.56 0.53
C LEU A 98 20.57 9.98 -0.90
N GLU A 99 21.06 11.20 -1.08
CA GLU A 99 21.62 11.70 -2.34
C GLU A 99 22.72 10.80 -2.91
N ARG A 100 23.39 9.99 -2.08
CA ARG A 100 24.40 9.02 -2.55
C ARG A 100 23.82 7.84 -3.33
N VAL A 101 22.50 7.66 -3.35
CA VAL A 101 21.83 6.66 -4.19
C VAL A 101 22.25 6.78 -5.66
N GLU A 102 22.57 7.99 -6.14
CA GLU A 102 23.04 8.24 -7.51
C GLU A 102 24.34 7.48 -7.86
N GLU A 103 25.15 7.14 -6.85
CA GLU A 103 26.39 6.37 -7.01
C GLU A 103 26.18 4.85 -7.09
N ALA A 104 24.96 4.37 -6.77
CA ALA A 104 24.62 2.96 -6.69
C ALA A 104 24.40 2.31 -8.07
N SER A 105 25.44 2.31 -8.92
CA SER A 105 25.33 1.88 -10.34
C SER A 105 24.81 0.45 -10.58
N SER A 106 24.86 -0.42 -9.57
CA SER A 106 24.34 -1.80 -9.64
C SER A 106 22.93 -1.96 -9.07
N LEU A 107 22.30 -0.86 -8.63
CA LEU A 107 21.01 -0.87 -7.94
C LEU A 107 19.89 -1.34 -8.88
N ARG A 108 19.13 -2.32 -8.41
CA ARG A 108 17.98 -2.91 -9.12
C ARG A 108 16.68 -2.69 -8.39
N CYS A 109 16.72 -2.49 -7.09
CA CYS A 109 15.56 -2.25 -6.26
C CYS A 109 15.81 -1.08 -5.31
N LEU A 110 14.96 -0.06 -5.38
CA LEU A 110 14.96 1.07 -4.46
C LEU A 110 13.58 1.18 -3.84
N MET A 111 13.48 0.95 -2.54
CA MET A 111 12.22 1.02 -1.80
C MET A 111 12.35 1.99 -0.63
N THR A 112 11.81 3.19 -0.81
CA THR A 112 11.86 4.31 0.14
C THR A 112 10.51 5.05 0.19
N PRO A 113 9.42 4.36 0.58
CA PRO A 113 8.06 4.89 0.43
C PRO A 113 7.74 6.13 1.29
N PHE A 114 8.41 6.29 2.44
CA PHE A 114 8.09 7.32 3.45
C PHE A 114 9.31 8.07 3.97
N VAL A 115 10.45 7.94 3.28
CA VAL A 115 11.65 8.67 3.68
C VAL A 115 11.38 10.14 3.38
N GLY A 116 11.48 11.01 4.39
CA GLY A 116 11.35 12.47 4.27
C GLY A 116 12.52 13.05 3.48
N VAL A 117 12.54 12.78 2.18
CA VAL A 117 13.55 13.30 1.26
C VAL A 117 13.19 14.74 0.95
N ASP A 118 13.87 15.67 1.60
CA ASP A 118 13.80 17.08 1.22
C ASP A 118 14.46 17.26 -0.15
N GLY A 119 13.65 17.28 -1.21
CA GLY A 119 14.08 17.62 -2.56
C GLY A 119 13.98 16.50 -3.59
N VAL A 120 14.56 16.76 -4.76
CA VAL A 120 14.56 15.83 -5.91
C VAL A 120 15.96 15.24 -6.02
N ILE A 121 16.07 13.92 -5.86
CA ILE A 121 17.31 13.15 -6.10
C ILE A 121 17.25 12.58 -7.53
N ASP A 122 18.33 12.75 -8.30
CA ASP A 122 18.37 12.37 -9.70
C ASP A 122 18.91 10.94 -9.88
N VAL A 123 17.99 9.99 -10.04
CA VAL A 123 18.31 8.57 -10.30
C VAL A 123 18.26 8.19 -11.78
N SER A 124 18.28 9.16 -12.70
CA SER A 124 18.24 8.89 -14.15
C SER A 124 19.45 8.07 -14.65
N GLY A 125 20.56 8.08 -13.91
CA GLY A 125 21.75 7.26 -14.16
C GLY A 125 21.63 5.78 -13.76
N LEU A 126 20.62 5.41 -12.96
CA LEU A 126 20.45 4.05 -12.41
C LEU A 126 19.77 3.10 -13.42
N ILE A 127 20.39 2.91 -14.58
CA ILE A 127 19.82 2.17 -15.72
C ILE A 127 19.53 0.68 -15.46
N GLU A 128 20.06 0.13 -14.37
CA GLU A 128 19.80 -1.24 -13.91
C GLU A 128 18.59 -1.36 -12.98
N LEU A 129 17.98 -0.23 -12.59
CA LEU A 129 16.83 -0.20 -11.70
C LEU A 129 15.62 -0.88 -12.35
N ARG A 130 15.04 -1.84 -11.63
CA ARG A 130 13.88 -2.65 -12.02
C ARG A 130 12.67 -2.39 -11.16
N LYS A 131 12.89 -2.08 -9.89
CA LYS A 131 11.83 -1.75 -8.92
C LYS A 131 12.11 -0.41 -8.27
N LEU A 132 11.11 0.46 -8.31
CA LEU A 132 11.12 1.76 -7.64
C LEU A 132 9.85 1.90 -6.80
N VAL A 133 10.01 1.99 -5.49
CA VAL A 133 8.94 2.34 -4.55
C VAL A 133 9.33 3.64 -3.88
N THR A 134 8.57 4.69 -4.13
CA THR A 134 8.93 6.04 -3.70
C THR A 134 7.72 6.88 -3.29
N GLY A 135 7.94 7.75 -2.31
CA GLY A 135 7.01 8.77 -1.87
C GLY A 135 7.31 10.16 -2.48
N GLU A 136 6.31 11.04 -2.46
CA GLU A 136 6.40 12.47 -2.83
C GLU A 136 7.11 12.75 -4.17
N THR A 137 7.97 13.78 -4.29
CA THR A 137 8.69 14.09 -5.54
C THR A 137 10.08 13.46 -5.60
N ALA A 138 10.40 12.56 -4.66
CA ALA A 138 11.67 11.86 -4.66
C ALA A 138 11.76 10.94 -5.88
N PHE A 139 12.95 10.83 -6.47
CA PHE A 139 13.27 9.87 -7.52
C PHE A 139 12.41 9.88 -8.80
N LEU A 140 11.69 10.98 -9.07
CA LEU A 140 10.84 11.09 -10.27
C LEU A 140 11.62 10.90 -11.58
N SER A 141 12.91 11.26 -11.62
CA SER A 141 13.75 11.04 -12.80
C SER A 141 13.97 9.56 -13.13
N GLY A 142 13.67 8.66 -12.18
CA GLY A 142 13.72 7.21 -12.35
C GLY A 142 12.54 6.62 -13.15
N PHE A 143 11.43 7.36 -13.31
CA PHE A 143 10.22 6.81 -13.93
C PHE A 143 10.46 6.35 -15.36
N GLY A 144 11.28 7.10 -16.10
CA GLY A 144 11.60 6.84 -17.51
C GLY A 144 12.69 5.78 -17.73
N LEU A 145 13.20 5.14 -16.67
CA LEU A 145 14.34 4.23 -16.78
C LEU A 145 14.01 3.01 -17.67
N PRO A 146 14.98 2.56 -18.50
CA PRO A 146 14.72 1.59 -19.56
C PRO A 146 14.43 0.18 -19.05
N ARG A 147 14.79 -0.13 -17.80
CA ARG A 147 14.61 -1.44 -17.16
C ARG A 147 13.64 -1.42 -15.99
N LEU A 148 13.00 -0.28 -15.72
CA LEU A 148 12.03 -0.18 -14.63
C LEU A 148 10.79 -1.01 -15.00
N GLU A 149 10.57 -2.09 -14.26
CA GLU A 149 9.49 -3.07 -14.48
C GLU A 149 8.35 -2.89 -13.46
N ASP A 150 8.70 -2.48 -12.25
CA ASP A 150 7.81 -2.39 -11.09
C ASP A 150 7.90 -0.98 -10.46
N LEU A 151 6.81 -0.22 -10.54
CA LEU A 151 6.72 1.15 -10.04
C LEU A 151 5.62 1.25 -8.98
N HIS A 152 5.98 1.69 -7.78
CA HIS A 152 5.03 2.13 -6.77
C HIS A 152 5.30 3.59 -6.42
N TYR A 153 4.27 4.40 -6.57
CA TYR A 153 4.34 5.82 -6.29
C TYR A 153 3.27 6.22 -5.27
N MET A 154 3.71 6.91 -4.22
CA MET A 154 2.85 7.42 -3.15
C MET A 154 3.01 8.93 -3.06
N GLY A 155 2.05 9.70 -3.56
CA GLY A 155 2.19 11.15 -3.56
C GLY A 155 0.86 11.87 -3.74
N ASN A 156 0.82 13.16 -3.41
CA ASN A 156 -0.43 13.93 -3.57
C ASN A 156 -0.83 14.10 -5.04
N SER A 157 0.15 14.31 -5.93
CA SER A 157 -0.07 14.45 -7.36
C SER A 157 1.19 14.11 -8.14
N LEU A 158 1.03 13.53 -9.32
CA LEU A 158 2.10 13.40 -10.29
C LEU A 158 2.36 14.75 -10.98
N PRO A 159 3.63 15.18 -11.13
CA PRO A 159 3.94 16.38 -11.90
C PRO A 159 3.60 16.21 -13.38
N ASP A 160 3.19 17.32 -14.01
CA ASP A 160 2.90 17.35 -15.44
C ASP A 160 4.14 16.95 -16.26
N GLY A 161 3.92 16.12 -17.29
CA GLY A 161 4.96 15.72 -18.24
C GLY A 161 5.84 14.53 -17.82
N ILE A 162 5.70 14.02 -16.59
CA ILE A 162 6.36 12.76 -16.19
C ILE A 162 5.73 11.59 -16.97
N ARG A 163 6.59 10.70 -17.47
CA ARG A 163 6.23 9.48 -18.20
C ARG A 163 7.06 8.32 -17.70
N THR A 164 6.45 7.15 -17.64
CA THR A 164 7.13 5.90 -17.34
C THR A 164 7.96 5.41 -18.53
N GLY A 165 8.92 4.54 -18.24
CA GLY A 165 9.69 3.82 -19.23
C GLY A 165 8.90 2.68 -19.89
N PRO A 166 9.44 2.11 -20.96
CA PRO A 166 8.75 1.08 -21.75
C PRO A 166 8.65 -0.28 -21.06
N ALA A 167 9.50 -0.54 -20.06
CA ALA A 167 9.58 -1.83 -19.37
C ALA A 167 8.55 -1.99 -18.25
N VAL A 168 7.85 -0.93 -17.83
CA VAL A 168 6.93 -0.99 -16.69
C VAL A 168 5.80 -1.98 -17.01
N ALA A 169 5.77 -3.06 -16.24
CA ALA A 169 4.80 -4.14 -16.34
C ALA A 169 3.82 -4.13 -15.16
N TYR A 170 4.22 -3.51 -14.04
CA TYR A 170 3.43 -3.39 -12.82
C TYR A 170 3.51 -1.96 -12.28
N ALA A 171 2.35 -1.35 -12.01
CA ALA A 171 2.27 0.00 -11.46
C ALA A 171 1.25 0.08 -10.31
N VAL A 172 1.67 0.65 -9.18
CA VAL A 172 0.80 1.11 -8.09
C VAL A 172 0.93 2.62 -7.99
N LEU A 173 -0.15 3.34 -8.22
CA LEU A 173 -0.21 4.80 -8.19
C LEU A 173 -1.19 5.23 -7.12
N ASP A 174 -0.66 5.55 -5.96
CA ASP A 174 -1.41 6.11 -4.85
C ASP A 174 -1.35 7.64 -4.91
N VAL A 175 -2.34 8.22 -5.58
CA VAL A 175 -2.36 9.64 -5.98
C VAL A 175 -3.75 10.23 -5.94
N ALA A 176 -3.87 11.50 -5.52
CA ALA A 176 -5.18 12.16 -5.52
C ALA A 176 -5.65 12.54 -6.94
N ARG A 177 -4.71 12.77 -7.87
CA ARG A 177 -4.97 13.09 -9.28
C ARG A 177 -4.26 12.07 -10.17
N PHE A 178 -5.03 11.18 -10.77
CA PHE A 178 -4.55 10.19 -11.73
C PHE A 178 -4.78 10.67 -13.17
N ASP A 179 -3.75 10.55 -14.01
CA ASP A 179 -3.83 10.71 -15.46
C ASP A 179 -3.06 9.54 -16.10
N ALA A 180 -3.75 8.75 -16.92
CA ALA A 180 -3.18 7.58 -17.57
C ALA A 180 -2.03 7.92 -18.54
N LYS A 181 -1.90 9.18 -18.98
CA LYS A 181 -0.79 9.61 -19.84
C LYS A 181 0.58 9.34 -19.24
N ILE A 182 0.70 9.26 -17.91
CA ILE A 182 1.96 8.86 -17.29
C ILE A 182 2.44 7.48 -17.78
N LEU A 183 1.51 6.60 -18.16
CA LEU A 183 1.77 5.22 -18.58
C LEU A 183 1.83 5.05 -20.11
N GLU A 184 1.76 6.12 -20.91
CA GLU A 184 1.60 6.04 -22.38
C GLU A 184 2.73 5.27 -23.08
N ASN A 185 3.92 5.23 -22.49
CA ASN A 185 5.07 4.49 -23.02
C ASN A 185 5.11 3.02 -22.57
N SER A 186 4.32 2.63 -21.57
CA SER A 186 4.38 1.31 -20.94
C SER A 186 3.46 0.32 -21.63
N SER A 187 3.71 0.06 -22.91
CA SER A 187 2.89 -0.86 -23.74
C SER A 187 2.83 -2.29 -23.19
N GLY A 188 3.79 -2.67 -22.34
CA GLY A 188 3.86 -3.97 -21.66
C GLY A 188 3.16 -4.02 -20.30
N LEU A 189 2.48 -2.95 -19.86
CA LEU A 189 1.82 -2.88 -18.55
C LEU A 189 0.74 -3.97 -18.43
N ARG A 190 0.89 -4.85 -17.44
CA ARG A 190 -0.04 -5.96 -17.17
C ARG A 190 -0.91 -5.73 -15.95
N THR A 191 -0.40 -5.01 -14.96
CA THR A 191 -1.13 -4.72 -13.73
C THR A 191 -1.04 -3.25 -13.40
N LEU A 192 -2.21 -2.64 -13.20
CA LEU A 192 -2.35 -1.26 -12.76
C LEU A 192 -3.23 -1.22 -11.51
N GLN A 193 -2.70 -0.64 -10.44
CA GLN A 193 -3.44 -0.30 -9.24
C GLN A 193 -3.45 1.21 -9.05
N VAL A 194 -4.64 1.80 -8.95
CA VAL A 194 -4.83 3.21 -8.64
C VAL A 194 -5.48 3.32 -7.27
N GLU A 195 -4.85 4.08 -6.38
CA GLU A 195 -5.31 4.27 -5.01
C GLU A 195 -5.61 5.74 -4.72
N ARG A 196 -6.62 5.99 -3.89
CA ARG A 196 -7.03 7.32 -3.36
C ARG A 196 -7.31 8.40 -4.42
N ALA A 197 -7.43 8.03 -5.70
CA ALA A 197 -7.74 8.96 -6.77
C ALA A 197 -9.13 9.58 -6.60
N ARG A 198 -9.21 10.91 -6.66
CA ARG A 198 -10.49 11.62 -6.62
C ARG A 198 -11.33 11.33 -7.85
N HIS A 199 -10.66 11.11 -8.97
CA HIS A 199 -11.30 10.79 -10.21
C HIS A 199 -10.42 9.86 -11.04
N VAL A 200 -11.04 8.83 -11.61
CA VAL A 200 -10.44 7.94 -12.60
C VAL A 200 -11.38 7.88 -13.80
N ASP A 201 -10.91 8.35 -14.95
CA ASP A 201 -11.61 8.19 -16.23
C ASP A 201 -11.04 7.00 -16.99
N LEU A 202 -11.78 5.90 -17.02
CA LEU A 202 -11.35 4.64 -17.63
C LEU A 202 -11.30 4.72 -19.17
N ASN A 203 -11.90 5.75 -19.79
CA ASN A 203 -11.77 6.00 -21.23
C ASN A 203 -10.34 6.38 -21.65
N THR A 204 -9.46 6.68 -20.69
CA THR A 204 -8.05 7.02 -20.95
C THR A 204 -7.14 5.79 -21.00
N LEU A 205 -7.62 4.61 -20.60
CA LEU A 205 -6.86 3.37 -20.56
C LEU A 205 -6.74 2.56 -21.87
N PRO A 206 -7.55 2.74 -22.95
CA PRO A 206 -7.54 1.84 -24.11
C PRO A 206 -6.19 1.61 -24.81
N GLU A 207 -5.22 2.51 -24.63
CA GLU A 207 -3.86 2.35 -25.18
C GLU A 207 -3.03 1.28 -24.43
N LEU A 208 -3.46 0.87 -23.22
CA LEU A 208 -2.82 -0.15 -22.39
C LEU A 208 -3.26 -1.56 -22.80
N ILE A 209 -3.03 -1.93 -24.06
CA ILE A 209 -3.54 -3.17 -24.69
C ILE A 209 -3.12 -4.48 -24.01
N SER A 210 -2.04 -4.44 -23.23
CA SER A 210 -1.51 -5.58 -22.47
C SER A 210 -2.05 -5.67 -21.04
N LEU A 211 -2.90 -4.72 -20.62
CA LEU A 211 -3.40 -4.66 -19.25
C LEU A 211 -4.29 -5.87 -18.96
N GLU A 212 -3.87 -6.69 -18.00
CA GLU A 212 -4.57 -7.90 -17.57
C GLU A 212 -5.38 -7.64 -16.29
N ASN A 213 -4.84 -6.84 -15.37
CA ASN A 213 -5.44 -6.61 -14.05
C ASN A 213 -5.53 -5.11 -13.76
N LEU A 214 -6.75 -4.64 -13.49
CA LEU A 214 -7.00 -3.28 -13.03
C LEU A 214 -7.55 -3.31 -11.60
N SER A 215 -6.88 -2.62 -10.68
CA SER A 215 -7.35 -2.45 -9.30
C SER A 215 -7.62 -0.98 -9.02
N LEU A 216 -8.83 -0.66 -8.58
CA LEU A 216 -9.24 0.68 -8.15
C LEU A 216 -9.56 0.61 -6.66
N ARG A 217 -8.74 1.28 -5.84
CA ARG A 217 -8.87 1.25 -4.39
C ARG A 217 -9.10 2.65 -3.86
N LEU A 218 -10.09 2.82 -2.97
CA LEU A 218 -10.39 4.11 -2.34
C LEU A 218 -10.61 5.25 -3.35
N CYS A 219 -11.06 4.91 -4.56
CA CYS A 219 -11.26 5.88 -5.63
C CYS A 219 -12.64 6.54 -5.47
N LYS A 220 -12.69 7.87 -5.47
CA LYS A 220 -13.94 8.58 -5.16
C LYS A 220 -14.94 8.54 -6.29
N ARG A 221 -14.50 8.83 -7.52
CA ARG A 221 -15.37 8.86 -8.71
C ARG A 221 -14.71 8.18 -9.90
N VAL A 222 -15.31 7.09 -10.35
CA VAL A 222 -14.87 6.33 -11.53
C VAL A 222 -15.88 6.52 -12.65
N THR A 223 -15.41 6.89 -13.85
CA THR A 223 -16.22 7.09 -15.06
C THR A 223 -15.66 6.31 -16.23
N GLY A 224 -16.40 6.29 -17.35
CA GLY A 224 -15.86 5.74 -18.60
C GLY A 224 -15.75 4.22 -18.62
N VAL A 225 -16.60 3.52 -17.86
CA VAL A 225 -16.59 2.05 -17.73
C VAL A 225 -16.61 1.33 -19.09
N GLU A 226 -17.29 1.90 -20.11
CA GLU A 226 -17.31 1.36 -21.47
C GLU A 226 -15.88 1.25 -22.09
N GLY A 227 -14.95 2.12 -21.70
CA GLY A 227 -13.55 2.09 -22.13
C GLY A 227 -12.85 0.77 -21.81
N LEU A 228 -13.25 0.07 -20.73
CA LEU A 228 -12.69 -1.23 -20.36
C LEU A 228 -12.90 -2.31 -21.43
N ARG A 229 -13.96 -2.21 -22.24
CA ARG A 229 -14.23 -3.16 -23.33
C ARG A 229 -13.21 -3.09 -24.46
N GLN A 230 -12.43 -2.02 -24.52
CA GLN A 230 -11.39 -1.81 -25.51
C GLN A 230 -10.05 -2.44 -25.10
N LEU A 231 -9.98 -3.04 -23.90
CA LEU A 231 -8.79 -3.69 -23.37
C LEU A 231 -8.85 -5.20 -23.66
N PRO A 232 -8.21 -5.70 -24.73
CA PRO A 232 -8.40 -7.08 -25.20
C PRO A 232 -7.80 -8.14 -24.27
N SER A 233 -6.89 -7.72 -23.37
CA SER A 233 -6.19 -8.62 -22.45
C SER A 233 -6.75 -8.57 -21.03
N LEU A 234 -7.77 -7.74 -20.75
CA LEU A 234 -8.26 -7.48 -19.40
C LEU A 234 -8.98 -8.71 -18.83
N ARG A 235 -8.40 -9.31 -17.81
CA ARG A 235 -8.92 -10.51 -17.14
C ARG A 235 -9.60 -10.19 -15.84
N GLU A 236 -9.17 -9.15 -15.13
CA GLU A 236 -9.67 -8.87 -13.80
C GLU A 236 -9.83 -7.37 -13.55
N VAL A 237 -10.99 -7.01 -13.01
CA VAL A 237 -11.26 -5.67 -12.48
C VAL A 237 -11.60 -5.80 -11.00
N GLN A 238 -10.73 -5.24 -10.18
CA GLN A 238 -10.91 -5.16 -8.73
C GLN A 238 -11.35 -3.74 -8.34
N MET A 239 -12.39 -3.63 -7.54
CA MET A 239 -12.87 -2.37 -6.98
C MET A 239 -13.03 -2.51 -5.47
N ALA A 240 -12.18 -1.83 -4.72
CA ALA A 240 -12.31 -1.72 -3.28
C ALA A 240 -12.67 -0.28 -2.93
N PHE A 241 -13.81 -0.07 -2.28
CA PHE A 241 -14.21 1.25 -1.78
C PHE A 241 -14.31 2.32 -2.85
N VAL A 242 -14.89 1.98 -3.99
CA VAL A 242 -15.24 2.97 -5.01
C VAL A 242 -16.55 3.65 -4.59
N THR A 243 -16.47 4.92 -4.19
CA THR A 243 -17.61 5.67 -3.64
C THR A 243 -18.70 5.90 -4.70
N LYS A 244 -18.29 6.38 -5.89
CA LYS A 244 -19.18 6.61 -7.03
C LYS A 244 -18.61 5.95 -8.27
N LEU A 245 -19.35 5.00 -8.83
CA LEU A 245 -19.11 4.42 -10.14
C LEU A 245 -20.22 4.88 -11.08
N GLU A 246 -19.86 5.57 -12.16
CA GLU A 246 -20.82 6.00 -13.17
C GLU A 246 -21.07 4.89 -14.19
N GLU A 247 -22.33 4.70 -14.57
CA GLU A 247 -22.77 3.66 -15.52
C GLU A 247 -22.33 2.24 -15.15
N PRO A 248 -22.56 1.77 -13.90
CA PRO A 248 -22.11 0.45 -13.44
C PRO A 248 -22.67 -0.70 -14.28
N GLU A 249 -23.83 -0.52 -14.92
CA GLU A 249 -24.44 -1.49 -15.83
C GLU A 249 -23.60 -1.82 -17.06
N ARG A 250 -22.66 -0.94 -17.45
CA ARG A 250 -21.73 -1.17 -18.56
C ARG A 250 -20.76 -2.32 -18.30
N LEU A 251 -20.49 -2.63 -17.02
CA LEU A 251 -19.68 -3.79 -16.65
C LEU A 251 -20.31 -5.11 -17.09
N LEU A 252 -21.62 -5.17 -17.33
CA LEU A 252 -22.28 -6.38 -17.84
C LEU A 252 -21.83 -6.75 -19.26
N ALA A 253 -21.21 -5.82 -19.98
CA ALA A 253 -20.69 -6.04 -21.32
C ALA A 253 -19.23 -6.52 -21.35
N LEU A 254 -18.61 -6.72 -20.17
CA LEU A 254 -17.32 -7.37 -20.00
C LEU A 254 -17.55 -8.88 -19.92
N ASP A 255 -17.43 -9.57 -21.04
CA ASP A 255 -17.74 -11.00 -21.18
C ASP A 255 -16.60 -11.94 -20.75
N HIS A 256 -15.37 -11.44 -20.66
CA HIS A 256 -14.16 -12.22 -20.35
C HIS A 256 -13.45 -11.80 -19.07
N SER A 257 -13.87 -10.71 -18.42
CA SER A 257 -13.22 -10.18 -17.24
C SER A 257 -13.98 -10.55 -15.95
N GLY A 258 -13.26 -11.09 -14.97
CA GLY A 258 -13.77 -11.23 -13.60
C GLY A 258 -13.91 -9.87 -12.95
N VAL A 259 -15.04 -9.62 -12.26
CA VAL A 259 -15.25 -8.41 -11.47
C VAL A 259 -15.26 -8.79 -10.01
N HIS A 260 -14.28 -8.29 -9.26
CA HIS A 260 -14.20 -8.45 -7.82
C HIS A 260 -14.43 -7.08 -7.19
N ALA A 261 -15.48 -6.96 -6.39
CA ALA A 261 -15.76 -5.70 -5.75
C ALA A 261 -16.09 -5.87 -4.29
N TRP A 262 -15.63 -4.92 -3.50
CA TRP A 262 -15.96 -4.80 -2.11
C TRP A 262 -16.09 -3.34 -1.75
N GLY A 263 -17.11 -3.02 -0.96
CA GLY A 263 -17.36 -1.64 -0.58
C GLY A 263 -17.71 -0.69 -1.74
N THR A 264 -18.30 -1.19 -2.84
CA THR A 264 -18.65 -0.41 -4.04
C THR A 264 -20.18 -0.34 -4.20
N PRO A 265 -20.88 0.68 -3.64
CA PRO A 265 -22.34 0.68 -3.50
C PRO A 265 -23.11 0.67 -4.82
N ALA A 266 -22.51 1.17 -5.91
CA ALA A 266 -23.10 1.18 -7.23
C ALA A 266 -23.31 -0.23 -7.82
N LEU A 267 -22.60 -1.23 -7.32
CA LEU A 267 -22.81 -2.64 -7.66
C LEU A 267 -23.87 -3.23 -6.72
N ASP A 268 -25.11 -2.79 -6.93
CA ASP A 268 -26.23 -3.15 -6.07
C ASP A 268 -26.71 -4.62 -6.27
N PRO A 269 -27.54 -5.16 -5.37
CA PRO A 269 -28.04 -6.53 -5.48
C PRO A 269 -28.86 -6.84 -6.74
N ALA A 270 -29.46 -5.84 -7.39
CA ALA A 270 -30.20 -6.04 -8.64
C ALA A 270 -29.24 -6.21 -9.81
N LEU A 271 -28.19 -5.40 -9.88
CA LEU A 271 -27.15 -5.49 -10.90
C LEU A 271 -26.34 -6.79 -10.76
N ILE A 272 -25.95 -7.16 -9.53
CA ILE A 272 -25.26 -8.44 -9.25
C ILE A 272 -26.09 -9.63 -9.72
N ARG A 273 -27.41 -9.61 -9.47
CA ARG A 273 -28.31 -10.68 -9.92
C ARG A 273 -28.35 -10.77 -11.44
N ARG A 274 -28.43 -9.63 -12.14
CA ARG A 274 -28.40 -9.57 -13.60
C ARG A 274 -27.08 -10.10 -14.16
N ALA A 275 -25.95 -9.77 -13.54
CA ALA A 275 -24.65 -10.33 -13.92
C ALA A 275 -24.63 -11.87 -13.79
N LYS A 276 -25.18 -12.40 -12.69
CA LYS A 276 -25.31 -13.85 -12.47
C LYS A 276 -26.22 -14.52 -13.52
N GLU A 277 -27.32 -13.89 -13.89
CA GLU A 277 -28.24 -14.39 -14.95
C GLU A 277 -27.56 -14.45 -16.32
N LEU A 278 -26.60 -13.56 -16.57
CA LEU A 278 -25.76 -13.54 -17.77
C LEU A 278 -24.56 -14.49 -17.70
N GLY A 279 -24.37 -15.20 -16.58
CA GLY A 279 -23.26 -16.14 -16.37
C GLY A 279 -21.90 -15.50 -16.11
N LEU A 280 -21.87 -14.21 -15.73
CA LEU A 280 -20.62 -13.48 -15.46
C LEU A 280 -20.00 -13.90 -14.12
N THR A 281 -18.67 -13.86 -14.05
CA THR A 281 -17.86 -14.20 -12.87
C THR A 281 -17.68 -12.99 -11.95
N TRP A 282 -18.79 -12.53 -11.34
CA TRP A 282 -18.76 -11.44 -10.37
C TRP A 282 -18.64 -11.97 -8.94
N SER A 283 -17.68 -11.43 -8.19
CA SER A 283 -17.55 -11.61 -6.75
C SER A 283 -17.71 -10.25 -6.09
N VAL A 284 -18.95 -9.91 -5.72
CA VAL A 284 -19.25 -8.63 -5.08
C VAL A 284 -19.68 -8.86 -3.66
N SER A 285 -18.88 -8.37 -2.73
CA SER A 285 -19.20 -8.34 -1.31
C SER A 285 -19.78 -6.96 -0.98
N PRO A 286 -20.97 -6.89 -0.36
CA PRO A 286 -21.49 -5.61 0.10
C PRO A 286 -20.52 -4.97 1.09
N VAL A 287 -20.62 -3.65 1.25
CA VAL A 287 -20.11 -2.99 2.46
C VAL A 287 -20.73 -3.75 3.63
N SER A 288 -19.92 -4.36 4.51
CA SER A 288 -20.39 -4.95 5.76
C SER A 288 -21.31 -3.93 6.43
N LYS A 289 -22.48 -4.36 6.94
CA LYS A 289 -23.37 -3.40 7.64
C LYS A 289 -22.54 -2.72 8.73
N PRO A 290 -22.82 -1.47 9.12
CA PRO A 290 -22.07 -0.84 10.19
C PRO A 290 -21.99 -1.72 11.45
N ALA A 291 -23.03 -2.48 11.79
CA ALA A 291 -22.97 -3.45 12.90
C ALA A 291 -21.92 -4.57 12.76
N GLU A 292 -21.42 -4.83 11.55
CA GLU A 292 -20.41 -5.82 11.18
C GLU A 292 -19.01 -5.20 11.02
N ILE A 293 -18.88 -3.86 10.88
CA ILE A 293 -17.58 -3.16 10.82
C ILE A 293 -16.90 -3.07 12.20
N ILE A 294 -17.68 -3.30 13.27
CA ILE A 294 -17.17 -3.39 14.63
C ILE A 294 -17.37 -4.82 15.13
N ARG A 295 -16.26 -5.52 15.35
CA ARG A 295 -16.24 -6.92 15.76
C ARG A 295 -16.08 -7.02 17.27
N ILE A 296 -16.75 -7.99 17.89
CA ILE A 296 -16.56 -8.34 19.29
C ILE A 296 -16.00 -9.76 19.33
N SER A 297 -14.84 -9.94 19.96
CA SER A 297 -14.20 -11.25 20.10
C SER A 297 -15.05 -12.23 20.90
N GLU A 298 -14.72 -13.52 20.82
CA GLU A 298 -15.08 -14.45 21.88
C GLU A 298 -14.33 -14.09 23.18
N ALA A 299 -14.84 -14.54 24.33
CA ALA A 299 -14.21 -14.26 25.61
C ALA A 299 -12.83 -14.93 25.66
N TRP A 300 -11.79 -14.17 25.98
CA TRP A 300 -10.45 -14.71 26.14
C TRP A 300 -10.26 -15.29 27.55
N ASP A 301 -9.15 -16.00 27.77
CA ASP A 301 -8.83 -16.57 29.08
C ASP A 301 -8.69 -15.44 30.12
N GLY A 302 -9.60 -15.42 31.11
CA GLY A 302 -9.80 -14.28 32.03
C GLY A 302 -11.11 -13.49 31.85
N GLY A 303 -11.95 -13.83 30.86
CA GLY A 303 -13.33 -13.32 30.71
C GLY A 303 -13.47 -11.93 30.06
N ALA A 304 -12.38 -11.35 29.60
CA ALA A 304 -12.36 -10.09 28.86
C ALA A 304 -12.78 -10.29 27.38
N TYR A 305 -13.24 -9.20 26.78
CA TYR A 305 -13.67 -9.12 25.39
C TYR A 305 -12.90 -8.01 24.69
N GLU A 306 -12.60 -8.23 23.42
CA GLU A 306 -12.01 -7.23 22.55
C GLU A 306 -13.08 -6.71 21.57
N VAL A 307 -13.16 -5.39 21.44
CA VAL A 307 -13.99 -4.71 20.45
C VAL A 307 -13.05 -4.07 19.43
N THR A 308 -13.13 -4.51 18.18
CA THR A 308 -12.19 -4.13 17.12
C THR A 308 -12.92 -3.40 16.01
N PHE A 309 -12.36 -2.28 15.58
CA PHE A 309 -12.72 -1.56 14.36
C PHE A 309 -11.48 -1.43 13.48
N ASP A 310 -11.49 -2.11 12.33
CA ASP A 310 -10.38 -2.11 11.37
C ASP A 310 -10.82 -1.79 9.93
N GLU A 311 -12.09 -1.41 9.78
CA GLU A 311 -12.77 -1.20 8.50
C GLU A 311 -12.83 0.29 8.14
N TRP A 312 -11.71 0.98 8.32
CA TRP A 312 -11.48 2.41 8.10
C TRP A 312 -11.94 2.91 6.74
N ASN A 313 -11.60 2.11 5.73
CA ASN A 313 -11.91 2.35 4.35
C ASN A 313 -13.42 2.26 4.06
N HIS A 314 -14.21 1.54 4.90
CA HIS A 314 -15.67 1.54 4.82
C HIS A 314 -16.30 2.86 5.27
N LEU A 315 -15.77 3.47 6.33
CA LEU A 315 -16.26 4.75 6.85
C LEU A 315 -15.96 5.87 5.84
N ALA A 316 -14.75 5.87 5.30
CA ALA A 316 -14.30 6.75 4.23
C ALA A 316 -15.20 6.68 2.97
N ALA A 317 -15.57 5.47 2.54
CA ALA A 317 -16.37 5.25 1.35
C ALA A 317 -17.86 5.60 1.53
N SER A 318 -18.37 5.57 2.76
CA SER A 318 -19.79 5.80 3.08
C SER A 318 -20.12 7.26 3.44
N LEU A 319 -19.11 8.09 3.69
CA LEU A 319 -19.25 9.48 4.12
C LEU A 319 -18.68 10.46 3.08
N SER A 320 -19.56 10.88 2.17
CA SER A 320 -19.45 12.01 1.22
C SER A 320 -18.18 12.12 0.32
N PRO A 321 -18.34 12.31 -1.01
CA PRO A 321 -17.24 12.37 -1.97
C PRO A 321 -16.34 13.63 -1.87
N ASP A 322 -16.77 14.68 -1.19
CA ASP A 322 -16.09 15.97 -1.19
C ASP A 322 -15.48 16.27 0.19
N GLU A 323 -14.25 15.84 0.45
CA GLU A 323 -13.19 16.67 1.07
C GLU A 323 -11.86 15.91 1.21
N PHE A 324 -10.79 16.65 1.43
CA PHE A 324 -9.43 16.36 0.97
C PHE A 324 -8.55 15.45 1.84
N ASP A 325 -8.98 14.99 3.00
CA ASP A 325 -8.20 14.05 3.81
C ASP A 325 -9.11 12.97 4.40
N LEU A 326 -8.72 11.71 4.18
CA LEU A 326 -9.21 10.61 4.99
C LEU A 326 -8.52 10.73 6.35
N PRO A 327 -9.25 10.65 7.47
CA PRO A 327 -8.65 10.77 8.78
C PRO A 327 -7.69 9.60 9.04
N SER A 328 -6.56 9.88 9.69
CA SER A 328 -5.60 8.86 10.09
C SER A 328 -6.22 7.90 11.11
N THR A 329 -5.64 6.70 11.25
CA THR A 329 -6.04 5.73 12.28
C THR A 329 -6.05 6.36 13.68
N GLU A 330 -5.08 7.24 13.95
CA GLU A 330 -4.93 7.95 15.23
C GLU A 330 -6.05 8.98 15.47
N GLU A 331 -6.44 9.75 14.45
CA GLU A 331 -7.49 10.78 14.58
C GLU A 331 -8.87 10.16 14.87
N VAL A 332 -9.18 9.02 14.25
CA VAL A 332 -10.43 8.31 14.54
C VAL A 332 -10.33 7.56 15.86
N GLU A 333 -9.18 6.97 16.22
CA GLU A 333 -8.98 6.40 17.56
C GLU A 333 -9.33 7.46 18.60
N GLN A 334 -8.77 8.66 18.46
CA GLN A 334 -9.03 9.78 19.35
C GLN A 334 -10.52 10.13 19.40
N THR A 335 -11.20 10.14 18.25
CA THR A 335 -12.62 10.43 18.15
C THR A 335 -13.49 9.35 18.83
N LEU A 336 -13.23 8.07 18.54
CA LEU A 336 -13.94 6.94 19.15
C LEU A 336 -13.66 6.85 20.65
N ARG A 337 -12.44 7.19 21.08
CA ARG A 337 -12.06 7.32 22.49
C ARG A 337 -12.82 8.44 23.18
N ARG A 338 -12.89 9.63 22.57
CA ARG A 338 -13.68 10.76 23.09
C ARG A 338 -15.15 10.40 23.20
N ALA A 339 -15.71 9.72 22.20
CA ALA A 339 -17.11 9.29 22.21
C ALA A 339 -17.43 8.36 23.38
N VAL A 340 -16.55 7.38 23.66
CA VAL A 340 -16.73 6.51 24.83
C VAL A 340 -16.47 7.26 26.14
N ALA A 341 -15.54 8.21 26.16
CA ALA A 341 -15.34 9.09 27.32
C ALA A 341 -16.57 9.97 27.60
N LEU A 342 -17.32 10.42 26.59
CA LEU A 342 -18.51 11.24 26.74
C LEU A 342 -19.75 10.42 27.08
N ARG A 343 -20.00 9.35 26.31
CA ARG A 343 -21.26 8.57 26.34
C ARG A 343 -21.15 7.27 27.16
N GLY A 344 -19.94 6.87 27.53
CA GLY A 344 -19.67 5.70 28.36
C GLY A 344 -19.88 5.95 29.85
N SER A 345 -20.23 4.89 30.58
CA SER A 345 -20.36 4.94 32.04
C SER A 345 -18.99 5.13 32.72
N ARG A 346 -18.98 5.62 33.97
CA ARG A 346 -17.73 5.87 34.72
C ARG A 346 -16.83 4.63 34.81
N GLY A 347 -17.42 3.44 34.97
CA GLY A 347 -16.68 2.17 34.97
C GLY A 347 -16.15 1.81 33.58
N LEU A 348 -16.87 2.12 32.50
CA LEU A 348 -16.42 1.85 31.14
C LEU A 348 -15.16 2.66 30.78
N ARG A 349 -15.11 3.94 31.19
CA ARG A 349 -13.96 4.83 30.95
C ARG A 349 -12.65 4.35 31.60
N GLN A 350 -12.76 3.65 32.74
CA GLN A 350 -11.60 3.16 33.49
C GLN A 350 -11.14 1.77 33.04
N SER A 351 -11.95 1.06 32.27
CA SER A 351 -11.72 -0.33 31.89
C SER A 351 -11.36 -0.53 30.42
N ILE A 352 -11.25 0.54 29.63
CA ILE A 352 -10.88 0.47 28.22
C ILE A 352 -9.40 0.79 28.06
N MET A 353 -8.69 -0.12 27.40
CA MET A 353 -7.34 0.08 26.89
C MET A 353 -7.39 0.06 25.36
N TYR A 354 -6.72 1.03 24.73
CA TYR A 354 -6.57 1.13 23.28
C TYR A 354 -5.17 0.66 22.89
N ASP A 355 -5.08 -0.01 21.74
CA ASP A 355 -3.87 -0.58 21.17
C ASP A 355 -3.78 -0.16 19.70
N SER A 356 -2.79 0.69 19.37
CA SER A 356 -2.65 1.37 18.08
C SER A 356 -1.68 0.68 17.11
N GLU A 357 -0.94 -0.35 17.55
CA GLU A 357 0.09 -1.01 16.73
C GLU A 357 -0.49 -1.90 15.63
N ALA A 358 -1.78 -2.22 15.69
CA ALA A 358 -2.42 -3.22 14.82
C ALA A 358 -3.05 -2.65 13.52
N GLY A 359 -2.97 -1.34 13.27
CA GLY A 359 -3.72 -0.71 12.17
C GLY A 359 -5.25 -0.77 12.36
N ALA A 360 -5.69 -0.98 13.60
CA ALA A 360 -7.08 -1.13 14.00
C ALA A 360 -7.31 -0.39 15.32
N VAL A 361 -8.52 0.12 15.54
CA VAL A 361 -8.93 0.66 16.83
C VAL A 361 -9.49 -0.49 17.66
N ILE A 362 -8.78 -0.79 18.73
CA ILE A 362 -9.08 -1.90 19.62
C ILE A 362 -9.49 -1.36 20.98
N ALA A 363 -10.54 -1.93 21.58
CA ALA A 363 -10.92 -1.66 22.96
C ALA A 363 -11.09 -2.98 23.73
N ARG A 364 -10.27 -3.18 24.76
CA ARG A 364 -10.40 -4.33 25.67
C ARG A 364 -11.32 -3.97 26.82
N VAL A 365 -12.30 -4.82 27.13
CA VAL A 365 -13.31 -4.60 28.18
C VAL A 365 -13.61 -5.88 29.00
N PRO A 366 -14.02 -5.76 30.27
CA PRO A 366 -14.06 -6.91 31.18
C PRO A 366 -15.28 -7.83 31.02
N ASN A 367 -16.28 -7.47 30.22
CA ASN A 367 -17.46 -8.30 30.01
C ASN A 367 -18.21 -7.93 28.71
N ARG A 368 -19.06 -8.84 28.23
CA ARG A 368 -19.80 -8.70 26.97
C ARG A 368 -20.78 -7.53 26.96
N ARG A 369 -21.34 -7.15 28.12
CA ARG A 369 -22.25 -5.99 28.23
C ARG A 369 -21.49 -4.70 27.97
N SER A 370 -20.29 -4.56 28.53
CA SER A 370 -19.38 -3.45 28.24
C SER A 370 -18.96 -3.46 26.77
N ALA A 371 -18.67 -4.62 26.20
CA ALA A 371 -18.26 -4.75 24.79
C ALA A 371 -19.36 -4.28 23.84
N ASN A 372 -20.60 -4.76 24.05
CA ASN A 372 -21.77 -4.31 23.30
C ASN A 372 -21.98 -2.79 23.47
N ARG A 373 -21.78 -2.25 24.67
CA ARG A 373 -21.95 -0.81 24.91
C ARG A 373 -20.90 0.03 24.17
N VAL A 374 -19.64 -0.40 24.12
CA VAL A 374 -18.58 0.25 23.33
C VAL A 374 -18.93 0.19 21.85
N ARG A 375 -19.28 -1.00 21.34
CA ARG A 375 -19.74 -1.18 19.96
C ARG A 375 -20.89 -0.23 19.63
N ASP A 376 -21.94 -0.17 20.44
CA ASP A 376 -23.10 0.67 20.16
C ASP A 376 -22.75 2.18 20.17
N ILE A 377 -21.83 2.62 21.05
CA ILE A 377 -21.32 4.00 21.06
C ILE A 377 -20.54 4.29 19.78
N TRP A 378 -19.61 3.41 19.39
CA TRP A 378 -18.83 3.57 18.18
C TRP A 378 -19.71 3.54 16.93
N LEU A 379 -20.66 2.61 16.83
CA LEU A 379 -21.64 2.60 15.75
C LEU A 379 -22.42 3.91 15.69
N GLN A 380 -22.83 4.47 16.82
CA GLN A 380 -23.56 5.73 16.83
C GLN A 380 -22.70 6.89 16.32
N GLU A 381 -21.41 6.92 16.61
CA GLU A 381 -20.50 7.91 16.04
C GLU A 381 -20.27 7.69 14.55
N LEU A 382 -19.97 6.45 14.14
CA LEU A 382 -19.66 6.11 12.75
C LEU A 382 -20.86 6.29 11.82
N HIS A 383 -22.09 6.28 12.35
CA HIS A 383 -23.31 6.65 11.62
C HIS A 383 -23.57 8.15 11.53
N ASP A 384 -22.81 8.98 12.25
CA ASP A 384 -23.01 10.42 12.20
C ASP A 384 -22.43 10.98 10.88
N PRO A 385 -23.26 11.60 10.02
CA PRO A 385 -22.82 12.13 8.73
C PRO A 385 -21.74 13.23 8.85
N ASP A 386 -21.60 13.86 10.03
CA ASP A 386 -20.61 14.89 10.32
C ASP A 386 -19.37 14.36 11.08
N ILE A 387 -19.21 13.04 11.24
CA ILE A 387 -18.08 12.49 11.99
C ILE A 387 -16.73 12.95 11.41
N LEU A 388 -16.57 13.05 10.08
CA LEU A 388 -15.34 13.56 9.46
C LEU A 388 -15.04 15.00 9.86
N ASN A 389 -16.05 15.86 9.94
CA ASN A 389 -15.91 17.24 10.41
C ASN A 389 -15.53 17.32 11.89
N ARG A 390 -15.95 16.35 12.70
CA ARG A 390 -15.58 16.27 14.12
C ARG A 390 -14.18 15.71 14.31
N ILE A 391 -13.81 14.67 13.57
CA ILE A 391 -12.45 14.11 13.57
C ILE A 391 -11.44 15.23 13.23
N ARG A 392 -11.70 16.02 12.17
CA ARG A 392 -10.83 17.13 11.74
C ARG A 392 -10.81 18.38 12.63
N ARG A 393 -11.81 18.58 13.49
CA ARG A 393 -11.79 19.66 14.49
C ARG A 393 -11.03 19.27 15.74
N ASP A 394 -10.80 17.97 15.89
CA ASP A 394 -10.29 17.35 17.08
C ASP A 394 -8.80 16.96 16.96
N SER A 395 -8.28 16.85 15.73
CA SER A 395 -6.86 16.96 15.35
C SER A 395 -6.36 18.41 15.38
#